data_AF-A0A9P6YQ06-F1
#
_entry.id   AF-A0A9P6YQ06-F1
#
_cell.length_a   1.000
_cell.length_b   1.000
_cell.length_c   1.000
_cell.angle_alpha   90.00
_cell.angle_beta   90.00
_cell.angle_gamma   90.00
#
_symmetry.space_group_name_H-M   'P 1'
#
loop_
_entity.id
_entity.type
_entity.pdbx_description
1 polymer ?
#
loop_
_entity_poly.entity_id
_entity_poly.type
_entity_poly.pdbx_seq_one_letter_code
_entity_poly.pdbx_strand_id
1 'polypeptide(L)'
;MLPSDTQNSIQALLENSIDPTVIGKRVGVHRNTVNRYANKWMHNRIRKSGDKPSIVAKSTRRYIKRQVFTGYLKTAKDVQMKLEEIGHPMSYQSAINVLHAVEIYAEIKKKKPLLTEKHKKARLAWAKKHQYWTVHDWRRVIFSGETKINIWGPDGCKYYWKKKRDRLHPHHIDVIPGYACQDYNGAMNSELYQEILTTSLKDTMEYYDLNWETSVFQHDNDPKHRSKPTTQWMKDSVMVCIDDWPSQSPDPNPIEHVWHHLKLKLSM
;
A
#
# COMPACT_ATOMS: atom_id res chain seq x y z
N MET A 1 23.24 -38.90 -35.79
CA MET A 1 22.04 -39.77 -35.79
C MET A 1 22.33 -40.96 -34.88
N LEU A 2 21.31 -41.57 -34.24
CA LEU A 2 21.55 -42.76 -33.41
C LEU A 2 21.90 -43.98 -34.29
N PRO A 3 22.69 -44.95 -33.80
CA PRO A 3 22.93 -46.22 -34.50
C PRO A 3 21.62 -46.95 -34.83
N SER A 4 21.59 -47.73 -35.91
CA SER A 4 20.39 -48.44 -36.39
C SER A 4 19.80 -49.37 -35.32
N ASP A 5 20.64 -50.04 -34.54
CA ASP A 5 20.19 -50.95 -33.47
C ASP A 5 19.45 -50.22 -32.34
N THR A 6 19.93 -49.01 -32.03
CA THR A 6 19.29 -48.12 -31.05
C THR A 6 17.96 -47.58 -31.57
N GLN A 7 17.88 -47.28 -32.88
CA GLN A 7 16.63 -46.85 -33.53
C GLN A 7 15.59 -47.97 -33.54
N ASN A 8 15.98 -49.20 -33.90
CA ASN A 8 15.12 -50.37 -33.89
C ASN A 8 14.61 -50.71 -32.48
N SER A 9 15.49 -50.60 -31.48
CA SER A 9 15.10 -50.78 -30.06
C SER A 9 14.06 -49.76 -29.60
N ILE A 10 14.22 -48.48 -30.00
CA ILE A 10 13.23 -47.44 -29.70
C ILE A 10 11.91 -47.72 -30.42
N GLN A 11 11.95 -48.14 -31.69
CA GLN A 11 10.76 -48.44 -32.47
C GLN A 11 9.95 -49.60 -31.87
N ALA A 12 10.59 -50.73 -31.56
CA ALA A 12 9.94 -51.88 -30.96
C ALA A 12 9.30 -51.54 -29.58
N LEU A 13 9.98 -50.72 -28.77
CA LEU A 13 9.44 -50.32 -27.46
C LEU A 13 8.26 -49.33 -27.58
N LEU A 14 8.23 -48.50 -28.62
CA LEU A 14 7.11 -47.60 -28.92
C LEU A 14 5.88 -48.37 -29.43
N GLU A 15 6.07 -49.42 -30.24
CA GLU A 15 4.99 -50.32 -30.70
C GLU A 15 4.33 -51.07 -29.53
N ASN A 16 5.10 -51.38 -28.49
CA ASN A 16 4.60 -51.96 -27.24
C ASN A 16 3.96 -50.94 -26.27
N SER A 17 3.70 -49.71 -26.72
CA SER A 17 3.04 -48.65 -25.92
C SER A 17 3.75 -48.28 -24.61
N ILE A 18 5.09 -48.43 -24.54
CA ILE A 18 5.88 -48.07 -23.34
C ILE A 18 6.13 -46.55 -23.30
N ASP A 19 6.09 -45.96 -22.10
CA ASP A 19 6.32 -44.52 -21.93
C ASP A 19 7.72 -44.09 -22.43
N PRO A 20 7.82 -43.02 -23.25
CA PRO A 20 9.09 -42.53 -23.81
C PRO A 20 10.19 -42.20 -22.79
N THR A 21 9.82 -41.88 -21.55
CA THR A 21 10.76 -41.61 -20.45
C THR A 21 11.42 -42.90 -19.97
N VAL A 22 10.67 -44.00 -19.94
CA VAL A 22 11.17 -45.34 -19.59
C VAL A 22 12.04 -45.88 -20.71
N ILE A 23 11.63 -45.68 -21.97
CA ILE A 23 12.44 -46.04 -23.15
C ILE A 23 13.79 -45.33 -23.12
N GLY A 24 13.80 -44.03 -22.81
CA GLY A 24 15.02 -43.25 -22.72
C GLY A 24 16.01 -43.81 -21.69
N LYS A 25 15.52 -44.18 -20.50
CA LYS A 25 16.34 -44.81 -19.46
C LYS A 25 16.86 -46.19 -19.88
N ARG A 26 16.02 -47.00 -20.54
CA ARG A 26 16.35 -48.38 -20.93
C ARG A 26 17.36 -48.45 -22.08
N VAL A 27 17.28 -47.51 -23.02
CA VAL A 27 18.13 -47.45 -24.21
C VAL A 27 19.33 -46.51 -24.00
N GLY A 28 19.42 -45.82 -22.86
CA GLY A 28 20.52 -44.91 -22.55
C GLY A 28 20.49 -43.60 -23.35
N VAL A 29 19.31 -43.16 -23.79
CA VAL A 29 19.14 -41.95 -24.61
C VAL A 29 18.21 -40.95 -23.94
N HIS A 30 18.48 -39.66 -24.14
CA HIS A 30 17.66 -38.61 -23.53
C HIS A 30 16.19 -38.69 -24.00
N ARG A 31 15.24 -38.47 -23.08
CA ARG A 31 13.78 -38.51 -23.35
C ARG A 31 13.37 -37.70 -24.59
N ASN A 32 13.98 -36.54 -24.80
CA ASN A 32 13.67 -35.68 -25.95
C ASN A 32 14.06 -36.34 -27.28
N THR A 33 15.13 -37.14 -27.30
CA THR A 33 15.57 -37.91 -28.47
C THR A 33 14.55 -38.99 -28.81
N VAL A 34 14.06 -39.73 -27.80
CA VAL A 34 12.97 -40.71 -27.98
C VAL A 34 11.72 -40.02 -28.50
N ASN A 35 11.33 -38.88 -27.92
CA ASN A 35 10.18 -38.09 -28.38
C ASN A 35 10.31 -37.62 -29.83
N ARG A 36 11.52 -37.26 -30.28
CA ARG A 36 11.78 -36.87 -31.67
C ARG A 36 11.54 -38.03 -32.64
N TYR A 37 12.02 -39.22 -32.32
CA TYR A 37 11.79 -40.43 -33.13
C TYR A 37 10.32 -40.88 -33.07
N ALA A 38 9.69 -40.85 -31.89
CA ALA A 38 8.27 -41.13 -31.74
C ALA A 38 7.39 -40.17 -32.57
N ASN A 39 7.73 -38.88 -32.62
CA ASN A 39 7.02 -37.91 -33.46
C ASN A 39 7.26 -38.12 -34.97
N LYS A 40 8.35 -38.80 -35.35
CA LYS A 40 8.69 -39.11 -36.74
C LYS A 40 7.97 -40.37 -37.23
N TRP A 41 7.83 -41.39 -36.38
CA TRP A 41 7.28 -42.70 -36.76
C TRP A 41 5.80 -42.87 -36.42
N MET A 42 5.33 -42.26 -35.32
CA MET A 42 3.93 -42.37 -34.89
C MET A 42 3.12 -41.15 -35.36
N HIS A 43 2.57 -41.23 -36.57
CA HIS A 43 1.79 -40.17 -37.19
C HIS A 43 0.51 -39.81 -36.39
N ASN A 44 -0.05 -40.76 -35.65
CA ASN A 44 -1.28 -40.59 -34.86
C ASN A 44 -1.04 -40.12 -33.42
N ARG A 45 0.19 -39.75 -33.07
CA ARG A 45 0.54 -39.33 -31.71
C ARG A 45 -0.03 -37.94 -31.42
N ILE A 46 -0.86 -37.84 -30.37
CA ILE A 46 -1.37 -36.54 -29.88
C ILE A 46 -0.18 -35.71 -29.41
N ARG A 47 0.13 -34.65 -30.16
CA ARG A 47 1.16 -33.68 -29.78
C ARG A 47 0.58 -32.82 -28.66
N LYS A 48 1.33 -32.59 -27.59
CA LYS A 48 1.02 -31.47 -26.69
C LYS A 48 1.22 -30.19 -27.50
N SER A 49 0.13 -29.55 -27.92
CA SER A 49 0.20 -28.24 -28.55
C SER A 49 0.90 -27.27 -27.60
N GLY A 50 1.79 -26.44 -28.16
CA GLY A 50 2.40 -25.32 -27.46
C GLY A 50 1.35 -24.38 -26.87
N ASP A 51 1.79 -23.55 -25.93
CA ASP A 51 1.00 -22.69 -25.06
C ASP A 51 -0.36 -22.25 -25.61
N LYS A 52 -1.40 -22.43 -24.79
CA LYS A 52 -2.76 -21.99 -25.10
C LYS A 52 -2.73 -20.51 -25.53
N PRO A 53 -3.23 -20.18 -26.74
CA PRO A 53 -3.21 -18.80 -27.21
C PRO A 53 -3.95 -17.92 -26.20
N SER A 54 -3.34 -16.79 -25.86
CA SER A 54 -3.95 -15.90 -24.89
C SER A 54 -5.28 -15.38 -25.42
N ILE A 55 -6.31 -15.46 -24.57
CA ILE A 55 -7.65 -14.92 -24.80
C ILE A 55 -7.62 -13.44 -25.20
N VAL A 56 -6.61 -12.69 -24.76
CA VAL A 56 -6.50 -11.24 -24.97
C VAL A 56 -5.27 -10.91 -25.80
N ALA A 57 -5.51 -10.31 -26.96
CA ALA A 57 -4.49 -9.83 -27.88
C ALA A 57 -3.57 -8.78 -27.25
N LYS A 58 -2.33 -8.68 -27.75
CA LYS A 58 -1.32 -7.73 -27.26
C LYS A 58 -1.79 -6.26 -27.32
N SER A 59 -2.60 -5.90 -28.33
CA SER A 59 -3.22 -4.58 -28.48
C SER A 59 -4.17 -4.26 -27.33
N THR A 60 -5.10 -5.17 -27.01
CA THR A 60 -6.06 -5.02 -25.91
C THR A 60 -5.33 -4.92 -24.57
N ARG A 61 -4.28 -5.73 -24.34
CA ARG A 61 -3.45 -5.60 -23.13
C ARG A 61 -2.79 -4.22 -23.02
N ARG A 62 -2.29 -3.66 -24.13
CA ARG A 62 -1.72 -2.31 -24.18
C ARG A 62 -2.76 -1.22 -23.88
N TYR A 63 -3.99 -1.40 -24.36
CA TYR A 63 -5.11 -0.52 -24.05
C TYR A 63 -5.47 -0.54 -22.57
N ILE A 64 -5.71 -1.73 -21.99
CA ILE A 64 -6.00 -1.88 -20.56
C ILE A 64 -4.89 -1.27 -19.70
N LYS A 65 -3.63 -1.55 -20.05
CA LYS A 65 -2.47 -0.92 -19.41
C LYS A 65 -2.58 0.59 -19.39
N ARG A 66 -2.87 1.23 -20.53
CA ARG A 66 -3.04 2.69 -20.61
C ARG A 66 -4.16 3.19 -19.68
N GLN A 67 -5.31 2.51 -19.67
CA GLN A 67 -6.46 2.91 -18.85
C GLN A 67 -6.20 2.81 -17.34
N VAL A 68 -5.42 1.81 -16.93
CA VAL A 68 -4.96 1.67 -15.54
C VAL A 68 -4.02 2.84 -15.18
N PHE A 69 -3.05 3.15 -16.05
CA PHE A 69 -2.10 4.25 -15.80
C PHE A 69 -2.73 5.65 -15.82
N THR A 70 -3.82 5.85 -16.57
CA THR A 70 -4.58 7.10 -16.52
C THR A 70 -5.50 7.20 -15.31
N GLY A 71 -5.59 6.14 -14.49
CA GLY A 71 -6.44 6.08 -13.31
C GLY A 71 -7.93 5.87 -13.60
N TYR A 72 -8.29 5.52 -14.84
CA TYR A 72 -9.66 5.22 -15.24
C TYR A 72 -10.11 3.87 -14.67
N LEU A 73 -9.25 2.85 -14.74
CA LEU A 73 -9.47 1.54 -14.11
C LEU A 73 -8.69 1.47 -12.79
N LYS A 74 -9.41 1.44 -11.67
CA LYS A 74 -8.81 1.51 -10.32
C LYS A 74 -8.70 0.13 -9.68
N THR A 75 -9.65 -0.76 -9.96
CA THR A 75 -9.73 -2.09 -9.35
C THR A 75 -9.56 -3.20 -10.40
N ALA A 76 -9.19 -4.41 -9.96
CA ALA A 76 -9.22 -5.58 -10.86
C ALA A 76 -10.64 -5.87 -11.36
N LYS A 77 -11.68 -5.49 -10.59
CA LYS A 77 -13.06 -5.62 -11.01
C LYS A 77 -13.39 -4.67 -12.16
N ASP A 78 -12.91 -3.42 -12.10
CA ASP A 78 -13.07 -2.46 -13.20
C ASP A 78 -12.39 -2.99 -14.47
N VAL A 79 -11.21 -3.60 -14.32
CA VAL A 79 -10.49 -4.23 -15.44
C VAL A 79 -11.28 -5.41 -16.01
N GLN A 80 -11.85 -6.27 -15.16
CA GLN A 80 -12.71 -7.37 -15.59
C GLN A 80 -13.92 -6.85 -16.37
N MET A 81 -14.65 -5.89 -15.82
CA MET A 81 -15.84 -5.30 -16.45
C MET A 81 -15.48 -4.64 -17.78
N LYS A 82 -14.35 -3.94 -17.85
CA LYS A 82 -13.90 -3.30 -19.10
C LYS A 82 -13.51 -4.33 -20.16
N LEU A 83 -12.93 -5.47 -19.76
CA LEU A 83 -12.62 -6.56 -20.66
C LEU A 83 -13.90 -7.24 -21.17
N GLU A 84 -14.90 -7.44 -20.31
CA GLU A 84 -16.23 -7.91 -20.69
C GLU A 84 -16.90 -6.97 -21.71
N GLU A 85 -16.85 -5.65 -21.47
CA GLU A 85 -17.39 -4.61 -22.37
C GLU A 85 -16.74 -4.65 -23.77
N ILE A 86 -15.43 -4.91 -23.85
CA ILE A 86 -14.67 -4.98 -25.12
C ILE A 86 -14.88 -6.34 -25.83
N GLY A 87 -15.71 -7.24 -25.27
CA GLY A 87 -16.01 -8.55 -25.86
C GLY A 87 -15.05 -9.65 -25.46
N HIS A 88 -14.33 -9.48 -24.34
CA HIS A 88 -13.46 -10.50 -23.74
C HIS A 88 -13.99 -10.94 -22.36
N PRO A 89 -15.13 -11.64 -22.30
CA PRO A 89 -15.68 -12.11 -21.03
C PRO A 89 -14.70 -13.09 -20.37
N MET A 90 -14.39 -12.84 -19.10
CA MET A 90 -13.41 -13.65 -18.38
C MET A 90 -13.60 -13.60 -16.87
N SER A 91 -13.01 -14.56 -16.17
CA SER A 91 -13.02 -14.57 -14.71
C SER A 91 -12.16 -13.46 -14.12
N TYR A 92 -12.46 -13.08 -12.88
CA TYR A 92 -11.67 -12.12 -12.09
C TYR A 92 -10.17 -12.48 -12.07
N GLN A 93 -9.83 -13.76 -11.86
CA GLN A 93 -8.44 -14.22 -11.87
C GLN A 93 -7.78 -14.07 -13.25
N SER A 94 -8.54 -14.25 -14.33
CA SER A 94 -8.02 -14.05 -15.69
C SER A 94 -7.68 -12.59 -15.95
N ALA A 95 -8.50 -11.65 -15.44
CA ALA A 95 -8.22 -10.22 -15.51
C ALA A 95 -6.92 -9.86 -14.75
N ILE A 96 -6.70 -10.46 -13.58
CA ILE A 96 -5.42 -10.32 -12.84
C ILE A 96 -4.25 -10.87 -13.65
N ASN A 97 -4.40 -12.04 -14.28
CA ASN A 97 -3.34 -12.63 -15.11
C ASN A 97 -3.02 -11.73 -16.32
N VAL A 98 -4.01 -11.05 -16.89
CA VAL A 98 -3.80 -10.05 -17.95
C VAL A 98 -2.96 -8.88 -17.44
N LEU A 99 -3.21 -8.39 -16.21
CA LEU A 99 -2.40 -7.34 -15.59
C LEU A 99 -0.96 -7.80 -15.30
N HIS A 100 -0.78 -9.01 -14.76
CA HIS A 100 0.54 -9.58 -14.54
C HIS A 100 1.33 -9.76 -15.84
N ALA A 101 0.65 -10.14 -16.93
CA ALA A 101 1.29 -10.30 -18.24
C ALA A 101 1.75 -8.97 -18.87
N VAL A 102 1.33 -7.82 -18.32
CA VAL A 102 1.87 -6.49 -18.65
C VAL A 102 2.71 -5.88 -17.53
N GLU A 103 3.12 -6.71 -16.57
CA GLU A 103 3.95 -6.40 -15.39
C GLU A 103 3.31 -5.39 -14.43
N ILE A 104 2.00 -5.39 -14.33
CA ILE A 104 1.24 -4.54 -13.41
C ILE A 104 0.82 -5.38 -12.20
N TYR A 105 1.18 -4.91 -11.02
CA TYR A 105 0.91 -5.59 -9.75
C TYR A 105 0.13 -4.68 -8.81
N ALA A 106 -0.64 -5.27 -7.90
CA ALA A 106 -1.32 -4.54 -6.84
C ALA A 106 -0.33 -4.19 -5.72
N GLU A 107 -0.35 -2.95 -5.26
CA GLU A 107 0.38 -2.48 -4.10
C GLU A 107 -0.57 -1.72 -3.18
N ILE A 108 -0.32 -1.77 -1.87
CA ILE A 108 -1.13 -1.05 -0.88
C ILE A 108 -0.84 0.44 -1.02
N LYS A 109 -1.89 1.25 -1.15
CA LYS A 109 -1.76 2.71 -1.19
C LYS A 109 -1.17 3.20 0.12
N LYS A 110 -0.11 3.99 0.02
CA LYS A 110 0.48 4.66 1.19
C LYS A 110 -0.45 5.81 1.58
N LYS A 111 -0.89 5.83 2.84
CA LYS A 111 -1.64 6.95 3.42
C LYS A 111 -0.72 8.16 3.52
N LYS A 112 -0.98 9.21 2.75
CA LYS A 112 -0.22 10.47 2.82
C LYS A 112 -1.14 11.66 2.58
N PRO A 113 -0.92 12.79 3.27
CA PRO A 113 -1.62 14.03 2.94
C PRO A 113 -1.18 14.53 1.56
N LEU A 114 -2.12 15.08 0.79
CA LEU A 114 -1.81 15.78 -0.46
C LEU A 114 -1.38 17.21 -0.13
N LEU A 115 -0.07 17.46 -0.24
CA LEU A 115 0.51 18.77 0.08
C LEU A 115 0.42 19.72 -1.11
N THR A 116 -0.22 20.87 -0.89
CA THR A 116 -0.17 22.02 -1.80
C THR A 116 1.20 22.71 -1.73
N GLU A 117 1.55 23.54 -2.71
CA GLU A 117 2.79 24.33 -2.66
C GLU A 117 2.84 25.26 -1.43
N LYS A 118 1.69 25.77 -0.98
CA LYS A 118 1.57 26.53 0.26
C LYS A 118 1.98 25.69 1.47
N HIS A 119 1.47 24.45 1.56
CA HIS A 119 1.83 23.53 2.65
C HIS A 119 3.33 23.22 2.63
N LYS A 120 3.90 22.94 1.46
CA LYS A 120 5.34 22.64 1.32
C LYS A 120 6.22 23.80 1.80
N LYS A 121 5.90 25.04 1.42
CA LYS A 121 6.63 26.24 1.86
C LYS A 121 6.56 26.42 3.37
N ALA A 122 5.35 26.31 3.96
CA ALA A 122 5.16 26.44 5.41
C ALA A 122 5.95 25.38 6.18
N ARG A 123 5.89 24.12 5.73
CA ARG A 123 6.65 23.01 6.32
C ARG A 123 8.15 23.21 6.26
N LEU A 124 8.67 23.66 5.12
CA LEU A 124 10.10 23.94 4.98
C LEU A 124 10.55 25.09 5.87
N ALA A 125 9.75 26.15 5.99
CA ALA A 125 10.04 27.27 6.88
C ALA A 125 10.08 26.83 8.35
N TRP A 126 9.08 26.04 8.78
CA TRP A 126 9.04 25.48 10.13
C TRP A 126 10.25 24.59 10.41
N ALA A 127 10.58 23.68 9.50
CA ALA A 127 11.73 22.79 9.65
C ALA A 127 13.05 23.57 9.74
N LYS A 128 13.24 24.61 8.91
CA LYS A 128 14.43 25.48 8.97
C LYS A 128 14.52 26.27 10.27
N LYS A 129 13.39 26.74 10.81
CA LYS A 129 13.36 27.46 12.09
C LYS A 129 13.78 26.58 13.27
N HIS A 130 13.40 25.30 13.23
CA HIS A 130 13.67 24.34 14.30
C HIS A 130 14.89 23.43 14.01
N GLN A 131 15.63 23.66 12.92
CA GLN A 131 16.74 22.77 12.51
C GLN A 131 17.92 22.75 13.49
N TYR A 132 18.06 23.79 14.30
CA TYR A 132 19.13 23.94 15.29
C TYR A 132 18.67 23.62 16.72
N TRP A 133 17.41 23.19 16.90
CA TRP A 133 16.93 22.77 18.21
C TRP A 133 17.67 21.52 18.67
N THR A 134 18.17 21.57 19.90
CA THR A 134 18.86 20.47 20.53
C THR A 134 17.88 19.43 21.07
N VAL A 135 18.39 18.24 21.43
CA VAL A 135 17.59 17.23 22.13
C VAL A 135 16.98 17.80 23.43
N HIS A 136 17.68 18.70 24.11
CA HIS A 136 17.16 19.34 25.32
C HIS A 136 15.98 20.28 25.03
N ASP A 137 16.01 20.99 23.90
CA ASP A 137 14.88 21.82 23.47
C ASP A 137 13.66 20.95 23.14
N TRP A 138 13.87 19.86 22.40
CA TRP A 138 12.80 18.91 22.05
C TRP A 138 12.23 18.17 23.27
N ARG A 139 13.03 17.91 24.32
CA ARG A 139 12.57 17.30 25.57
C ARG A 139 11.53 18.14 26.31
N ARG A 140 11.52 19.45 26.07
CA ARG A 140 10.55 20.38 26.66
C ARG A 140 9.25 20.42 25.88
N VAL A 141 9.19 19.79 24.70
CA VAL A 141 8.00 19.80 23.85
C VAL A 141 7.06 18.67 24.25
N ILE A 142 5.83 19.04 24.61
CA ILE A 142 4.75 18.11 24.89
C ILE A 142 3.92 17.97 23.60
N PHE A 143 4.08 16.83 22.94
CA PHE A 143 3.33 16.51 21.72
C PHE A 143 1.95 15.95 22.06
N SER A 144 0.92 16.49 21.41
CA SER A 144 -0.45 16.01 21.53
C SER A 144 -1.03 15.67 20.15
N GLY A 145 -2.12 14.92 20.15
CA GLY A 145 -2.87 14.59 18.94
C GLY A 145 -3.93 13.53 19.22
N GLU A 146 -4.97 13.54 18.40
CA GLU A 146 -6.09 12.61 18.53
C GLU A 146 -5.97 11.49 17.50
N THR A 147 -6.28 10.25 17.93
CA THR A 147 -6.34 9.11 17.02
C THR A 147 -7.62 8.33 17.20
N LYS A 148 -8.18 7.86 16.09
CA LYS A 148 -9.24 6.85 16.09
C LYS A 148 -8.66 5.46 16.32
N ILE A 149 -9.23 4.71 17.26
CA ILE A 149 -8.98 3.27 17.46
C ILE A 149 -10.28 2.53 17.12
N ASN A 150 -10.21 1.56 16.21
CA ASN A 150 -11.37 0.74 15.88
C ASN A 150 -11.41 -0.49 16.79
N ILE A 151 -12.56 -0.71 17.44
CA ILE A 151 -12.82 -1.94 18.22
C ILE A 151 -13.12 -3.12 17.28
N TRP A 152 -13.79 -2.86 16.15
CA TRP A 152 -14.23 -3.88 15.21
C TRP A 152 -13.63 -3.66 13.83
N GLY A 153 -12.64 -4.48 13.49
CA GLY A 153 -12.05 -4.55 12.15
C GLY A 153 -11.21 -3.32 11.75
N PRO A 154 -10.25 -3.51 10.83
CA PRO A 154 -9.49 -2.38 10.29
C PRO A 154 -10.37 -1.53 9.36
N ASP A 155 -10.01 -0.25 9.16
CA ASP A 155 -10.64 0.64 8.16
C ASP A 155 -10.49 0.14 6.68
N GLY A 156 -9.91 -1.05 6.48
CA GLY A 156 -9.56 -1.62 5.18
C GLY A 156 -8.26 -1.05 4.59
N CYS A 157 -7.75 -1.73 3.55
CA CYS A 157 -6.63 -1.25 2.74
C CYS A 157 -7.11 -0.96 1.33
N LYS A 158 -6.71 0.20 0.77
CA LYS A 158 -6.92 0.50 -0.65
C LYS A 158 -5.70 0.07 -1.44
N TYR A 159 -5.93 -0.55 -2.59
CA TYR A 159 -4.88 -0.97 -3.51
C TYR A 159 -4.79 -0.02 -4.70
N TYR A 160 -3.63 -0.01 -5.33
CA TYR A 160 -3.43 0.59 -6.64
C TYR A 160 -2.53 -0.31 -7.48
N TRP A 161 -2.62 -0.13 -8.78
CA TRP A 161 -1.89 -0.93 -9.75
C TRP A 161 -0.63 -0.17 -10.19
N LYS A 162 0.52 -0.85 -10.15
CA LYS A 162 1.80 -0.23 -10.45
C LYS A 162 2.75 -1.22 -11.12
N LYS A 163 3.69 -0.72 -11.93
CA LYS A 163 4.92 -1.46 -12.25
C LYS A 163 5.94 -1.34 -11.12
N LYS A 164 6.72 -2.39 -10.93
CA LYS A 164 7.74 -2.53 -9.87
C LYS A 164 8.73 -1.36 -9.76
N ARG A 165 8.96 -0.58 -10.83
CA ARG A 165 9.95 0.51 -10.89
C ARG A 165 9.38 1.91 -11.18
N ASP A 166 8.06 2.05 -11.29
CA ASP A 166 7.49 3.36 -11.66
C ASP A 166 7.50 4.35 -10.49
N ARG A 167 7.46 5.65 -10.81
CA ARG A 167 7.28 6.71 -9.80
C ARG A 167 5.85 6.67 -9.26
N LEU A 168 5.66 7.12 -8.02
CA LEU A 168 4.33 7.27 -7.44
C LEU A 168 3.63 8.50 -8.05
N HIS A 169 2.41 8.32 -8.55
CA HIS A 169 1.54 9.40 -8.99
C HIS A 169 0.53 9.76 -7.89
N PRO A 170 -0.07 10.97 -7.91
CA PRO A 170 -1.03 11.39 -6.88
C PRO A 170 -2.19 10.40 -6.64
N HIS A 171 -2.68 9.72 -7.69
CA HIS A 171 -3.77 8.74 -7.56
C HIS A 171 -3.35 7.39 -6.91
N HIS A 172 -2.04 7.18 -6.69
CA HIS A 172 -1.48 6.05 -5.94
C HIS A 172 -1.47 6.29 -4.43
N ILE A 173 -1.76 7.51 -3.99
CA ILE A 173 -1.80 7.89 -2.58
C ILE A 173 -3.23 7.73 -2.07
N ASP A 174 -3.38 7.15 -0.89
CA ASP A 174 -4.64 7.26 -0.16
C ASP A 174 -4.60 8.57 0.62
N VAL A 175 -5.41 9.52 0.18
CA VAL A 175 -5.48 10.84 0.81
C VAL A 175 -6.15 10.65 2.15
N ILE A 176 -5.43 11.00 3.22
CA ILE A 176 -5.99 11.01 4.57
C ILE A 176 -6.96 12.21 4.62
N PRO A 177 -8.29 12.02 4.70
CA PRO A 177 -9.20 13.13 4.98
C PRO A 177 -8.84 13.69 6.35
N GLY A 178 -8.95 15.01 6.54
CA GLY A 178 -8.83 15.58 7.89
C GLY A 178 -9.81 14.86 8.82
N TYR A 179 -9.28 14.23 9.87
CA TYR A 179 -10.12 13.51 10.81
C TYR A 179 -10.84 14.54 11.67
N ALA A 180 -12.18 14.51 11.67
CA ALA A 180 -12.94 15.18 12.71
C ALA A 180 -12.80 14.34 13.99
N CYS A 181 -12.35 14.95 15.08
CA CYS A 181 -12.26 14.28 16.37
C CYS A 181 -13.66 14.06 16.94
N GLN A 182 -14.07 12.80 17.06
CA GLN A 182 -15.29 12.39 17.74
C GLN A 182 -14.90 11.54 18.93
N ASP A 183 -15.35 11.93 20.11
CA ASP A 183 -15.31 11.11 21.32
C ASP A 183 -16.62 10.31 21.46
N TYR A 184 -16.72 9.43 22.45
CA TYR A 184 -17.90 8.59 22.72
C TYR A 184 -19.20 9.40 22.87
N ASN A 185 -19.10 10.68 23.26
CA ASN A 185 -20.23 11.59 23.48
C ASN A 185 -20.50 12.57 22.30
N GLY A 186 -19.77 12.48 21.19
CA GLY A 186 -19.97 13.32 20.00
C GLY A 186 -18.71 14.03 19.50
N ALA A 187 -18.90 15.02 18.62
CA ALA A 187 -17.78 15.81 18.08
C ALA A 187 -17.16 16.68 19.18
N MET A 188 -15.85 16.56 19.40
CA MET A 188 -15.14 17.34 20.42
C MET A 188 -15.17 18.83 20.07
N ASN A 189 -15.70 19.66 20.97
CA ASN A 189 -15.75 21.10 20.82
C ASN A 189 -14.60 21.80 21.58
N SER A 190 -14.50 23.12 21.46
CA SER A 190 -13.44 23.90 22.10
C SER A 190 -13.47 23.85 23.64
N GLU A 191 -14.65 23.72 24.24
CA GLU A 191 -14.83 23.72 25.70
C GLU A 191 -14.37 22.40 26.31
N LEU A 192 -14.83 21.27 25.75
CA LEU A 192 -14.37 19.94 26.14
C LEU A 192 -12.86 19.78 25.94
N TYR A 193 -12.33 20.35 24.85
CA TYR A 193 -10.87 20.39 24.65
C TYR A 193 -10.15 21.13 25.78
N GLN A 194 -10.63 22.30 26.20
CA GLN A 194 -10.05 23.04 27.34
C GLN A 194 -10.15 22.25 28.65
N GLU A 195 -11.26 21.56 28.89
CA GLU A 195 -11.46 20.70 30.06
C GLU A 195 -10.43 19.56 30.11
N ILE A 196 -10.21 18.87 28.98
CA ILE A 196 -9.22 17.79 28.86
C ILE A 196 -7.81 18.32 29.15
N LEU A 197 -7.46 19.50 28.61
CA LEU A 197 -6.15 20.12 28.89
C LEU A 197 -6.00 20.51 30.37
N THR A 198 -7.07 20.99 31.00
CA THR A 198 -7.05 21.44 32.40
C THR A 198 -6.97 20.27 33.38
N THR A 199 -7.54 19.13 33.03
CA THR A 199 -7.60 17.93 33.88
C THR A 199 -6.46 16.98 33.50
N SER A 200 -6.66 16.20 32.45
CA SER A 200 -5.81 15.07 32.08
C SER A 200 -4.37 15.48 31.77
N LEU A 201 -4.17 16.58 31.03
CA LEU A 201 -2.83 17.03 30.69
C LEU A 201 -2.11 17.62 31.91
N LYS A 202 -2.81 18.41 32.73
CA LYS A 202 -2.24 18.97 33.96
C LYS A 202 -1.81 17.88 34.93
N ASP A 203 -2.66 16.88 35.16
CA ASP A 203 -2.36 15.74 36.02
C ASP A 203 -1.18 14.93 35.48
N THR A 204 -1.10 14.76 34.15
CA THR A 204 0.03 14.08 33.49
C THR A 204 1.32 14.87 33.67
N MET A 205 1.28 16.19 33.53
CA MET A 205 2.45 17.04 33.71
C MET A 205 2.95 17.01 35.15
N GLU A 206 2.05 17.07 36.13
CA GLU A 206 2.40 16.93 37.55
C GLU A 206 3.02 15.57 37.83
N TYR A 207 2.46 14.48 37.28
CA TYR A 207 3.02 13.13 37.42
C TYR A 207 4.45 12.99 36.89
N TYR A 208 4.81 13.71 35.83
CA TYR A 208 6.15 13.69 35.23
C TYR A 208 7.05 14.84 35.69
N ASP A 209 6.68 15.58 36.74
CA ASP A 209 7.39 16.76 37.25
C ASP A 209 7.67 17.83 36.17
N LEU A 210 6.73 18.00 35.23
CA LEU A 210 6.79 18.98 34.16
C LEU A 210 6.07 20.27 34.55
N ASN A 211 6.69 21.42 34.25
CA ASN A 211 6.10 22.74 34.50
C ASN A 211 5.70 23.42 33.19
N TRP A 212 4.49 23.97 33.16
CA TRP A 212 3.91 24.76 32.06
C TRP A 212 4.79 25.92 31.59
N GLU A 213 5.48 26.62 32.50
CA GLU A 213 6.35 27.75 32.16
C GLU A 213 7.61 27.31 31.40
N THR A 214 8.03 26.07 31.63
CA THR A 214 9.24 25.51 31.03
C THR A 214 8.96 24.59 29.85
N SER A 215 7.72 24.14 29.69
CA SER A 215 7.30 23.22 28.64
C SER A 215 6.69 23.98 27.47
N VAL A 216 6.80 23.42 26.28
CA VAL A 216 6.18 23.95 25.07
C VAL A 216 5.15 22.94 24.59
N PHE A 217 3.90 23.34 24.50
CA PHE A 217 2.82 22.49 24.05
C PHE A 217 2.70 22.50 22.54
N GLN A 218 2.59 21.32 21.93
CA GLN A 218 2.33 21.14 20.51
C GLN A 218 0.95 20.54 20.31
N HIS A 219 0.12 21.24 19.54
CA HIS A 219 -1.15 20.76 19.00
C HIS A 219 -1.26 21.13 17.52
N ASP A 220 -2.23 20.54 16.81
CA ASP A 220 -2.43 20.84 15.39
C ASP A 220 -3.31 22.09 15.18
N ASN A 221 -3.55 22.45 13.91
CA ASN A 221 -4.35 23.61 13.55
C ASN A 221 -5.85 23.31 13.39
N ASP A 222 -6.39 22.32 14.10
CA ASP A 222 -7.83 22.06 14.11
C ASP A 222 -8.60 23.34 14.54
N PRO A 223 -9.73 23.67 13.89
CA PRO A 223 -10.56 24.82 14.25
C PRO A 223 -10.84 24.97 15.75
N LYS A 224 -11.02 23.88 16.49
CA LYS A 224 -11.27 23.93 17.95
C LYS A 224 -10.03 24.43 18.71
N HIS A 225 -8.84 23.97 18.32
CA HIS A 225 -7.55 24.35 18.91
C HIS A 225 -7.22 25.83 18.67
N ARG A 226 -7.62 26.35 17.50
CA ARG A 226 -7.39 27.74 17.07
C ARG A 226 -8.57 28.67 17.35
N SER A 227 -9.57 28.20 18.08
CA SER A 227 -10.77 28.99 18.39
C SER A 227 -10.44 30.16 19.33
N LYS A 228 -11.23 31.24 19.28
CA LYS A 228 -11.03 32.40 20.18
C LYS A 228 -11.08 31.99 21.66
N PRO A 229 -12.06 31.19 22.13
CA PRO A 229 -12.07 30.72 23.52
C PRO A 229 -10.80 29.97 23.90
N THR A 230 -10.38 29.00 23.08
CA THR A 230 -9.19 28.18 23.36
C THR A 230 -7.93 29.03 23.38
N THR A 231 -7.70 29.88 22.38
CA THR A 231 -6.51 30.74 22.34
C THR A 231 -6.45 31.75 23.49
N GLN A 232 -7.60 32.20 24.00
CA GLN A 232 -7.65 33.03 25.20
C GLN A 232 -7.31 32.22 26.45
N TRP A 233 -7.95 31.06 26.63
CA TRP A 233 -7.67 30.16 27.75
C TRP A 233 -6.20 29.74 27.83
N MET A 234 -5.54 29.49 26.71
CA MET A 234 -4.10 29.15 26.67
C MET A 234 -3.23 30.29 27.20
N LYS A 235 -3.58 31.55 26.87
CA LYS A 235 -2.88 32.73 27.40
C LYS A 235 -3.11 32.89 28.89
N ASP A 236 -4.35 32.73 29.33
CA ASP A 236 -4.73 32.85 30.75
C ASP A 236 -4.06 31.77 31.60
N SER A 237 -3.84 30.58 31.02
CA SER A 237 -3.14 29.46 31.66
C SER A 237 -1.61 29.52 31.51
N VAL A 238 -1.07 30.59 30.91
CA VAL A 238 0.37 30.79 30.66
C VAL A 238 1.02 29.63 29.87
N MET A 239 0.24 28.96 29.04
CA MET A 239 0.69 27.81 28.26
C MET A 239 1.39 28.27 26.99
N VAL A 240 2.69 27.98 26.87
CA VAL A 240 3.48 28.30 25.67
C VAL A 240 3.21 27.25 24.59
N CYS A 241 2.77 27.68 23.41
CA CYS A 241 2.42 26.78 22.30
C CYS A 241 3.35 26.95 21.09
N ILE A 242 3.49 25.89 20.26
CA ILE A 242 4.10 26.01 18.93
C ILE A 242 3.09 26.62 17.94
N ASP A 243 3.06 27.95 17.88
CA ASP A 243 2.04 28.70 17.11
C ASP A 243 2.15 28.55 15.58
N ASP A 244 3.34 28.19 15.08
CA ASP A 244 3.65 28.10 13.65
C ASP A 244 3.66 26.65 13.12
N TRP A 245 3.02 25.72 13.82
CA TRP A 245 2.90 24.33 13.39
C TRP A 245 2.29 24.25 11.97
N PRO A 246 2.95 23.58 11.01
CA PRO A 246 2.48 23.58 9.62
C PRO A 246 1.29 22.63 9.42
N SER A 247 0.23 23.11 8.77
CA SER A 247 -0.95 22.28 8.43
C SER A 247 -0.59 21.03 7.62
N GLN A 248 -1.36 19.95 7.81
CA GLN A 248 -1.15 18.64 7.18
C GLN A 248 0.26 18.07 7.42
N SER A 249 0.75 18.22 8.64
CA SER A 249 2.07 17.73 9.04
C SER A 249 1.97 16.77 10.22
N PRO A 250 1.52 15.52 9.97
CA PRO A 250 1.56 14.48 10.99
C PRO A 250 3.00 13.92 11.18
N ASP A 251 3.84 13.97 10.15
CA ASP A 251 5.18 13.37 10.17
C ASP A 251 6.22 14.01 11.11
N PRO A 252 6.19 15.32 11.46
CA PRO A 252 7.06 15.85 12.50
C PRO A 252 6.48 15.65 13.91
N ASN A 253 5.27 15.09 14.06
CA ASN A 253 4.66 14.79 15.35
C ASN A 253 4.99 13.34 15.78
N PRO A 254 5.86 13.12 16.77
CA PRO A 254 6.24 11.77 17.22
C PRO A 254 5.07 10.95 17.75
N ILE A 255 3.97 11.59 18.18
CA ILE A 255 2.78 10.88 18.70
C ILE A 255 2.18 9.93 17.65
N GLU A 256 2.33 10.24 16.36
CA GLU A 256 1.86 9.38 15.28
C GLU A 256 2.60 8.03 15.24
N HIS A 257 3.88 8.01 15.63
CA HIS A 257 4.62 6.76 15.79
C HIS A 257 4.12 5.97 16.99
N VAL A 258 3.80 6.64 18.11
CA VAL A 258 3.22 6.01 19.30
C VAL A 258 1.87 5.39 18.96
N TRP A 259 1.00 6.11 18.25
CA TRP A 259 -0.28 5.60 17.76
C TRP A 259 -0.14 4.43 16.80
N HIS A 260 0.85 4.47 15.91
CA HIS A 260 1.15 3.33 15.05
C HIS A 260 1.50 2.09 15.87
N HIS A 261 2.43 2.20 16.84
CA HIS A 261 2.81 1.10 17.72
C HIS A 261 1.65 0.59 18.58
N LEU A 262 0.83 1.48 19.13
CA LEU A 262 -0.36 1.13 19.90
C LEU A 262 -1.34 0.29 19.06
N LYS A 263 -1.67 0.76 17.85
CA LYS A 263 -2.59 0.06 16.95
C LYS A 263 -2.07 -1.30 16.53
N LEU A 264 -0.75 -1.44 16.32
CA LEU A 264 -0.14 -2.74 16.03
C LEU A 264 -0.34 -3.73 17.18
N LYS A 265 -0.12 -3.28 18.44
CA LYS A 265 -0.32 -4.13 19.62
C LYS A 265 -1.78 -4.51 19.84
N LEU A 266 -2.72 -3.62 19.55
CA LEU A 266 -4.16 -3.90 19.66
C LEU A 266 -4.71 -4.79 18.52
N SER A 267 -3.97 -4.91 17.42
CA SER A 267 -4.35 -5.73 16.26
C SER A 267 -3.82 -7.17 16.28
N MET A 268 -3.02 -7.51 17.31
CA MET A 268 -2.56 -8.87 17.60
C MET A 268 -3.58 -9.60 18.46
#